data_AF-A0A842ZY42-F1
#
_entry.id   AF-A0A842ZY42-F1
#
_cell.length_a   1.000
_cell.length_b   1.000
_cell.length_c   1.000
_cell.angle_alpha   90.00
_cell.angle_beta   90.00
_cell.angle_gamma   90.00
#
_symmetry.space_group_name_H-M   'P 1'
#
loop_
_entity.id
_entity.type
_entity.pdbx_description
1 polymer ?
#
loop_
_entity_poly.entity_id
_entity_poly.type
_entity_poly.pdbx_seq_one_letter_code
_entity_poly.pdbx_strand_id
1 'polypeptide(L)' 'MKQKILFICTHNSTRSQMAEGLLRTLYGNRYEAYSAGIVPSSVNRYAVEVMKELGIDISMHRSKSIEEFRDGVFFL' A
#
# COMPACT_ATOMS: atom_id res chain seq x y z
N MET A 1 3.15 -20.48 1.47
CA MET A 1 3.16 -19.31 0.55
C MET A 1 2.13 -18.33 1.06
N LYS A 2 2.46 -17.03 1.20
CA LYS A 2 1.50 -16.03 1.71
C LYS A 2 0.56 -15.59 0.59
N GLN A 3 -0.70 -15.31 0.91
CA GLN A 3 -1.62 -14.71 -0.05
C GLN A 3 -1.23 -13.25 -0.30
N LYS A 4 -1.22 -12.85 -1.57
CA LYS A 4 -0.91 -11.48 -2.00
C LYS A 4 -2.20 -10.65 -2.02
N ILE A 5 -2.17 -9.49 -1.40
CA ILE A 5 -3.31 -8.55 -1.32
C ILE A 5 -2.91 -7.25 -2.01
N LEU A 6 -3.76 -6.73 -2.91
CA LEU A 6 -3.55 -5.47 -3.62
C LEU A 6 -4.61 -4.43 -3.26
N PHE A 7 -4.20 -3.36 -2.60
CA PHE A 7 -5.07 -2.22 -2.30
C PHE A 7 -5.03 -1.18 -3.42
N ILE A 8 -6.19 -0.78 -3.95
CA ILE A 8 -6.28 0.16 -5.07
C ILE A 8 -6.97 1.46 -4.62
N CYS A 9 -6.40 2.61 -4.99
CA CYS A 9 -7.12 3.88 -4.94
C CYS A 9 -6.82 4.72 -6.20
N THR A 10 -7.32 5.95 -6.30
CA THR A 10 -7.07 6.78 -7.49
C THR A 10 -5.59 7.11 -7.66
N HIS A 11 -4.94 7.64 -6.63
CA HIS A 11 -3.61 8.28 -6.77
C HIS A 11 -2.43 7.52 -6.16
N ASN A 12 -2.69 6.36 -5.55
CA ASN A 12 -1.75 5.64 -4.68
C ASN A 12 -1.03 6.54 -3.65
N SER A 13 -1.73 7.56 -3.16
CA SER A 13 -1.15 8.64 -2.36
C SER A 13 -1.46 8.52 -0.86
N THR A 14 -2.64 8.02 -0.49
CA THR A 14 -3.10 8.03 0.92
C THR A 14 -3.72 6.69 1.32
N ARG A 15 -5.00 6.45 0.98
CA ARG A 15 -5.79 5.31 1.47
C ARG A 15 -5.10 3.95 1.26
N SER A 16 -4.68 3.68 0.03
CA SER A 16 -4.04 2.40 -0.31
C SER A 16 -2.63 2.27 0.28
N GLN A 17 -1.92 3.38 0.49
CA GLN A 17 -0.60 3.39 1.16
C GLN A 17 -0.72 3.05 2.64
N MET A 18 -1.71 3.65 3.31
CA MET A 18 -2.02 3.36 4.71
C MET A 18 -2.45 1.90 4.88
N ALA A 19 -3.30 1.38 3.97
CA ALA A 19 -3.72 -0.02 3.99
C ALA A 19 -2.55 -1.00 3.80
N GLU A 20 -1.63 -0.73 2.87
CA GLU A 20 -0.40 -1.51 2.67
C GLU A 20 0.44 -1.55 3.95
N GLY A 21 0.65 -0.39 4.59
CA GLY A 21 1.40 -0.28 5.85
C GLY A 21 0.74 -1.06 7.00
N LEU A 22 -0.57 -0.86 7.21
CA LEU A 22 -1.33 -1.55 8.26
C LEU A 22 -1.28 -3.08 8.10
N LEU A 23 -1.54 -3.60 6.89
CA LEU A 23 -1.57 -5.04 6.66
C LEU A 23 -0.18 -5.67 6.88
N ARG A 24 0.89 -4.99 6.43
CA ARG A 24 2.27 -5.46 6.66
C ARG A 24 2.60 -5.54 8.14
N THR A 25 2.24 -4.53 8.92
CA THR A 25 2.55 -4.49 10.36
C THR A 25 1.73 -5.51 11.14
N LEU A 26 0.41 -5.55 10.92
CA LEU A 26 -0.50 -6.36 11.73
C LEU A 26 -0.54 -7.83 11.31
N TYR A 27 -0.39 -8.11 10.02
CA TYR A 27 -0.59 -9.45 9.45
C TYR A 27 0.48 -9.86 8.43
N GLY A 28 1.65 -9.23 8.46
CA GLY A 28 2.75 -9.53 7.54
C GLY A 28 3.27 -10.97 7.63
N ASN A 29 2.97 -11.71 8.70
CA ASN A 29 3.25 -13.14 8.81
C ASN A 29 2.26 -14.03 8.02
N ARG A 30 1.08 -13.52 7.65
CA ARG A 30 0.02 -14.23 6.92
C ARG A 30 -0.14 -13.78 5.47
N TYR A 31 0.03 -12.48 5.22
CA TYR A 31 -0.21 -11.86 3.92
C TYR A 31 1.00 -11.11 3.39
N GLU A 32 0.99 -10.90 2.08
CA GLU A 32 1.93 -10.04 1.38
C GLU A 32 1.16 -8.85 0.79
N ALA A 33 1.38 -7.66 1.35
CA ALA A 33 0.60 -6.47 1.01
C ALA A 33 1.27 -5.65 -0.10
N TYR A 34 0.44 -5.18 -1.03
CA TYR A 34 0.77 -4.28 -2.12
C TYR A 34 -0.29 -3.18 -2.23
N SER A 35 0.06 -2.09 -2.90
CA SER A 35 -0.90 -1.06 -3.27
C SER A 35 -0.57 -0.44 -4.61
N ALA A 36 -1.59 0.09 -5.28
CA ALA A 36 -1.47 0.77 -6.56
C ALA A 36 -2.48 1.91 -6.74
N GLY A 37 -2.33 2.63 -7.85
CA GLY A 37 -3.13 3.78 -8.25
C GLY A 37 -3.51 3.74 -9.72
N ILE A 38 -4.69 4.23 -10.06
CA ILE A 38 -5.12 4.40 -11.46
C ILE A 38 -4.37 5.57 -12.11
N VAL A 39 -4.12 6.64 -11.35
CA VAL A 39 -3.37 7.84 -11.76
C VAL A 39 -2.34 8.14 -10.66
N PRO A 40 -1.24 7.37 -10.57
CA PRO A 40 -0.28 7.49 -9.47
C PRO A 40 0.29 8.91 -9.36
N SER A 41 0.51 9.36 -8.13
CA SER A 41 1.10 10.67 -7.82
C SER A 41 2.30 10.50 -6.87
N SER A 42 2.37 11.25 -5.77
CA SER A 42 3.32 11.06 -4.67
C SER A 42 2.61 10.54 -3.42
N VAL A 43 3.34 9.91 -2.51
CA VAL A 43 2.80 9.54 -1.19
C VAL A 43 2.50 10.83 -0.40
N ASN A 44 1.29 10.93 0.11
CA ASN A 44 0.83 12.11 0.85
C ASN A 44 1.59 12.19 2.18
N ARG A 45 2.25 13.33 2.44
CA ARG A 45 2.98 13.56 3.70
C ARG A 45 2.12 13.36 4.95
N TYR A 46 0.84 13.71 4.90
CA TYR A 46 -0.07 13.53 6.03
C TYR A 46 -0.40 12.06 6.28
N ALA A 47 -0.41 11.23 5.24
CA ALA A 47 -0.53 9.78 5.42
C ALA A 47 0.71 9.23 6.13
N VAL A 48 1.89 9.74 5.81
CA VAL A 48 3.15 9.38 6.51
C VAL A 48 3.09 9.81 7.97
N GLU A 49 2.69 11.05 8.25
CA GLU A 49 2.56 11.59 9.61
C GLU A 49 1.58 10.78 10.46
N VAL A 50 0.35 10.56 9.97
CA VAL A 50 -0.68 9.81 10.71
C VAL A 50 -0.27 8.35 10.92
N MET A 51 0.37 7.71 9.94
CA MET A 51 0.84 6.33 10.12
C MET A 51 1.98 6.24 11.15
N LYS A 52 2.84 7.27 11.25
CA LYS A 52 3.88 7.36 12.29
C LYS A 52 3.29 7.49 13.69
N GLU A 53 2.13 8.12 13.88
CA GLU A 53 1.41 8.13 15.17
C GLU A 53 1.06 6.71 15.64
N LEU A 54 0.88 5.77 14.70
CA LEU A 54 0.64 4.35 14.97
C LEU A 54 1.94 3.52 15.04
N GLY A 55 3.11 4.16 14.97
CA GLY A 55 4.41 3.49 14.91
C GLY A 55 4.71 2.80 13.58
N ILE A 56 3.99 3.13 12.50
CA ILE A 56 4.17 2.54 11.17
C ILE A 56 4.78 3.58 10.23
N ASP A 57 6.03 3.40 9.85
CA ASP A 57 6.68 4.30 8.90
C ASP A 57 6.46 3.86 7.44
N ILE A 58 5.69 4.65 6.71
CA ILE A 58 5.48 4.49 5.26
C ILE A 58 6.26 5.51 4.43
N SER A 59 7.22 6.25 5.02
CA SER A 59 7.98 7.30 4.32
C SER A 59 8.80 6.78 3.13
N MET A 60 9.19 5.51 3.18
CA MET A 60 9.92 4.82 2.12
C MET A 60 9.01 4.15 1.08
N HIS A 61 7.69 4.28 1.20
CA HIS A 61 6.78 3.79 0.18
C HIS A 61 6.88 4.65 -1.10
N ARG A 62 6.61 4.00 -2.23
CA ARG A 62 6.48 4.65 -3.53
C ARG A 62 5.03 4.59 -4.00
N SER A 63 4.57 5.64 -4.66
CA SER A 63 3.32 5.64 -5.41
C SER A 63 3.49 4.87 -6.74
N LYS A 64 2.64 3.88 -6.98
CA LYS A 64 2.76 2.87 -8.04
C LYS A 64 1.53 2.84 -8.93
N SER A 65 1.73 2.61 -10.23
CA SER A 65 0.64 2.43 -11.18
C SER A 65 0.02 1.04 -11.06
N ILE A 66 -1.29 0.91 -11.30
CA ILE A 66 -1.95 -0.40 -11.33
C ILE A 66 -1.41 -1.30 -12.44
N GLU A 67 -0.90 -0.71 -13.51
CA GLU A 67 -0.28 -1.38 -14.65
C GLU A 67 0.96 -2.19 -14.26
N GLU A 68 1.69 -1.76 -13.21
CA GLU A 68 2.85 -2.51 -12.67
C GLU A 68 2.45 -3.90 -12.14
N PHE A 69 1.16 -4.11 -11.87
CA PHE A 69 0.61 -5.31 -11.26
C PHE A 69 -0.30 -6.11 -12.20
N ARG A 70 -0.35 -5.75 -13.49
CA ARG A 70 -1.28 -6.34 -14.48
C ARG A 70 -1.22 -7.87 -14.55
N ASP A 71 -0.02 -8.44 -14.49
CA ASP A 71 0.20 -9.88 -14.62
C ASP A 71 0.29 -10.60 -13.27
N GLY A 72 0.05 -9.89 -12.17
CA GLY A 72 0.14 -10.46 -10.83
C GLY A 72 -1.16 -11.13 -10.39
N VAL A 73 -1.02 -12.24 -9.65
CA VAL A 73 -2.14 -12.93 -9.01
C VAL A 73 -2.32 -12.38 -7.59
N PHE A 74 -3.45 -11.69 -7.36
CA PHE A 74 -3.81 -11.10 -6.09
C PHE A 74 -5.18 -11.59 -5.65
N PHE A 75 -5.35 -11.73 -4.35
CA PHE A 75 -6.66 -11.84 -3.73
C PHE A 75 -7.17 -10.43 -3.44
N LEU A 76 -8.43 -10.17 -3.82
CA LEU A 76 -9.12 -8.91 -3.60
C LEU A 76 -9.73 -8.87 -2.19
#